data_AF-A0A2D4IM57-F1
#
_entry.id   AF-A0A2D4IM57-F1
#
_cell.length_a   1.000
_cell.length_b   1.000
_cell.length_c   1.000
_cell.angle_alpha   90.00
_cell.angle_beta   90.00
_cell.angle_gamma   90.00
#
_symmetry.space_group_name_H-M   'P 1'
#
loop_
_entity.id
_entity.type
_entity.pdbx_description
1 polymer ?
#
loop_
_entity_poly.entity_id
_entity_poly.type
_entity_poly.pdbx_seq_one_letter_code
_entity_poly.pdbx_strand_id
1 'polypeptide(L)'
;MRSRIQPNTDEADTIRHQVTNILCTSKPPKGNLHKGEQKALQVLNNNSSIIILPADKGNATVVMDRKDYETKLTDLLQDSTYKPINMDPTTYLEKITKKKIITSNMSKEIQ
;
A
#
# COMPACT_ATOMS: atom_id res chain seq x y z
N MET A 1 -18.14 -24.49 -27.38
CA MET A 1 -17.66 -23.10 -27.13
C MET A 1 -18.51 -22.51 -26.01
N ARG A 2 -17.93 -22.19 -24.84
CA ARG A 2 -18.66 -21.45 -23.79
C ARG A 2 -18.51 -19.97 -24.08
N SER A 3 -19.61 -19.27 -24.34
CA SER A 3 -19.63 -17.83 -24.51
C SER A 3 -19.19 -17.14 -23.22
N ARG A 4 -18.27 -16.18 -23.34
CA ARG A 4 -17.89 -15.29 -22.24
C ARG A 4 -19.10 -14.40 -21.94
N ILE A 5 -19.73 -14.61 -20.78
CA ILE A 5 -20.73 -13.68 -20.25
C ILE A 5 -19.98 -12.39 -19.95
N GLN A 6 -20.22 -11.35 -20.75
CA GLN A 6 -19.77 -10.00 -20.45
C GLN A 6 -20.66 -9.52 -19.29
N PRO A 7 -20.10 -9.20 -18.11
CA PRO A 7 -20.93 -8.64 -17.04
C PRO A 7 -21.54 -7.34 -17.55
N ASN A 8 -22.85 -7.22 -17.41
CA ASN A 8 -23.56 -5.97 -17.65
C ASN A 8 -22.98 -4.93 -16.68
N THR A 9 -22.22 -3.96 -17.20
CA THR A 9 -21.45 -3.00 -16.40
C THR A 9 -22.35 -2.17 -15.51
N ASP A 10 -23.54 -1.83 -16.01
CA ASP A 10 -24.53 -1.02 -15.29
C ASP A 10 -25.13 -1.78 -14.11
N GLU A 11 -25.33 -3.09 -14.28
CA GLU A 11 -25.81 -3.98 -13.21
C GLU A 11 -24.73 -4.20 -12.14
N ALA A 12 -23.49 -4.41 -12.55
CA ALA A 12 -22.35 -4.53 -11.64
C ALA A 12 -22.12 -3.23 -10.83
N ASP A 13 -22.26 -2.08 -11.47
CA ASP A 13 -22.15 -0.77 -10.82
C ASP A 13 -23.31 -0.54 -9.85
N THR A 14 -24.53 -0.90 -10.24
CA THR A 14 -25.71 -0.83 -9.37
C THR A 14 -25.52 -1.67 -8.11
N ILE A 15 -25.07 -2.91 -8.24
CA ILE A 15 -24.78 -3.79 -7.09
C ILE A 15 -23.69 -3.19 -6.21
N ARG A 16 -22.61 -2.65 -6.79
CA ARG A 16 -21.53 -2.00 -6.02
C ARG A 16 -22.06 -0.81 -5.22
N HIS A 17 -22.90 0.03 -5.82
CA HIS A 17 -23.52 1.16 -5.13
C HIS A 17 -24.44 0.70 -3.99
N GLN A 18 -25.27 -0.32 -4.22
CA GLN A 18 -26.14 -0.90 -3.19
C GLN A 18 -25.33 -1.46 -2.02
N VAL A 19 -24.29 -2.26 -2.28
CA VAL A 19 -23.41 -2.81 -1.24
C VAL A 19 -22.71 -1.69 -0.47
N THR A 20 -22.19 -0.68 -1.17
CA THR A 20 -21.51 0.46 -0.53
C THR A 20 -22.47 1.22 0.38
N ASN A 21 -23.70 1.48 -0.07
CA ASN A 21 -24.73 2.14 0.73
C ASN A 21 -25.07 1.34 2.00
N ILE A 22 -25.19 0.01 1.90
CA ILE A 22 -25.41 -0.87 3.06
C ILE A 22 -24.23 -0.78 4.03
N LEU A 23 -22.99 -0.89 3.54
CA LEU A 23 -21.80 -0.81 4.39
C LEU A 23 -21.69 0.54 5.10
N CYS A 24 -21.95 1.65 4.39
CA CYS A 24 -21.89 3.00 4.95
C CYS A 24 -23.00 3.29 5.98
N THR A 25 -24.17 2.65 5.85
CA THR A 25 -25.30 2.85 6.77
C THR A 25 -25.32 1.85 7.92
N SER A 26 -24.64 0.71 7.77
CA SER A 26 -24.55 -0.32 8.79
C SER A 26 -23.71 0.13 9.99
N LYS A 27 -24.03 -0.39 11.18
CA LYS A 27 -23.20 -0.18 12.37
C LYS A 27 -21.91 -1.01 12.23
N PRO A 28 -20.72 -0.41 12.36
CA PRO A 28 -19.48 -1.16 12.27
C PRO A 28 -19.39 -2.19 13.41
N PRO A 29 -18.69 -3.31 13.17
CA PRO A 29 -18.46 -4.30 14.22
C PRO A 29 -17.69 -3.66 15.38
N LYS A 30 -17.87 -4.22 16.57
CA LYS A 30 -17.12 -3.80 17.74
C LYS A 30 -15.62 -3.99 17.47
N GLY A 31 -14.84 -2.93 17.70
CA GLY A 31 -13.38 -3.00 17.57
C GLY A 31 -12.79 -4.10 18.45
N ASN A 32 -11.70 -4.70 17.97
CA ASN A 32 -10.97 -5.77 18.64
C ASN A 32 -10.03 -5.27 19.76
N LEU A 33 -9.85 -3.95 19.90
CA LEU A 33 -8.94 -3.34 20.87
C LEU A 33 -9.67 -2.83 22.10
N HIS A 34 -9.13 -3.15 23.28
CA HIS A 34 -9.55 -2.56 24.55
C HIS A 34 -9.09 -1.10 24.66
N LYS A 35 -9.73 -0.34 25.56
CA LYS A 35 -9.42 1.09 25.78
C LYS A 35 -7.95 1.34 26.14
N GLY A 36 -7.34 0.45 26.92
CA GLY A 36 -5.93 0.53 27.29
C GLY A 36 -5.01 0.39 26.08
N GLU A 37 -5.30 -0.57 25.20
CA GLU A 37 -4.53 -0.81 23.97
C GLU A 37 -4.65 0.36 22.99
N GLN A 38 -5.87 0.89 22.81
CA GLN A 38 -6.08 2.10 21.99
C GLN A 38 -5.29 3.30 22.52
N LYS A 39 -5.29 3.50 23.84
CA LYS A 39 -4.51 4.57 24.47
C LYS A 39 -3.01 4.34 24.30
N ALA A 40 -2.54 3.10 24.45
CA ALA A 40 -1.14 2.75 24.21
C ALA A 40 -0.71 3.06 22.77
N LEU A 41 -1.54 2.70 21.78
CA LEU A 41 -1.30 3.03 20.37
C LEU A 41 -1.27 4.55 20.12
N GLN A 42 -2.16 5.32 20.75
CA GLN A 42 -2.13 6.78 20.65
C GLN A 42 -0.84 7.37 21.24
N VAL A 43 -0.42 6.90 22.42
CA VAL A 43 0.84 7.33 23.03
C VAL A 43 2.03 6.98 22.14
N LEU A 44 2.03 5.78 21.57
CA LEU A 44 3.08 5.32 20.66
C LEU A 44 3.13 6.16 19.38
N ASN A 45 1.97 6.46 18.78
CA ASN A 45 1.88 7.28 17.57
C ASN A 45 2.32 8.74 17.80
N ASN A 46 2.10 9.26 19.01
CA ASN A 46 2.52 10.61 19.39
C ASN A 46 4.00 10.69 19.80
N ASN A 47 4.71 9.56 19.89
CA ASN A 47 6.11 9.56 20.27
C ASN A 47 7.02 9.91 19.08
N SER A 48 7.53 11.14 19.06
CA SER A 48 8.46 11.65 18.04
C SER A 48 9.90 11.16 18.19
N SER A 49 10.24 10.34 19.19
CA SER A 49 11.58 9.74 19.30
C SER A 49 11.73 8.43 18.51
N ILE A 50 10.62 7.81 18.08
CA ILE A 50 10.64 6.51 17.39
C ILE A 50 10.06 6.59 15.98
N ILE A 51 10.57 5.76 15.08
CA ILE A 51 10.01 5.52 13.75
C ILE A 51 9.40 4.11 13.74
N ILE A 52 8.20 3.98 13.16
CA ILE A 52 7.48 2.71 13.01
C ILE A 52 7.18 2.52 11.53
N LEU A 53 7.72 1.46 10.93
CA LEU A 53 7.64 1.19 9.49
C LEU A 53 7.22 -0.26 9.22
N PRO A 54 6.56 -0.54 8.09
CA PRO A 54 6.39 -1.92 7.63
C PRO A 54 7.75 -2.58 7.44
N ALA A 55 7.91 -3.81 7.95
CA ALA A 55 9.09 -4.59 7.65
C ALA A 55 9.03 -5.11 6.21
N ASP A 56 10.19 -5.29 5.59
CA ASP A 56 10.31 -5.86 4.24
C ASP A 56 9.73 -7.29 4.14
N LYS A 57 9.71 -8.03 5.25
CA LYS A 57 9.32 -9.46 5.29
C LYS A 57 8.34 -9.77 6.41
N GLY A 58 7.53 -10.81 6.18
CA GLY A 58 6.75 -11.49 7.21
C GLY A 58 5.55 -10.70 7.77
N ASN A 59 5.08 -9.66 7.07
CA ASN A 59 4.01 -8.78 7.55
C ASN A 59 4.30 -8.22 8.96
N ALA A 60 5.59 -8.03 9.27
CA ALA A 60 6.05 -7.53 10.55
C ALA A 60 6.18 -5.99 10.52
N THR A 61 6.53 -5.42 11.65
CA THR A 61 6.75 -3.97 11.81
C THR A 61 8.13 -3.75 12.44
N VAL A 62 8.87 -2.77 11.91
CA VAL A 62 10.15 -2.32 12.46
C VAL A 62 9.89 -1.12 13.35
N VAL A 63 10.47 -1.15 14.55
CA VAL A 63 10.51 0.00 15.46
C VAL A 63 11.97 0.36 15.69
N MET A 64 12.33 1.62 15.47
CA MET A 64 13.69 2.11 15.65
C MET A 64 13.70 3.53 16.23
N ASP A 65 14.81 3.92 16.85
CA ASP A 65 15.04 5.32 17.19
C ASP A 65 15.08 6.19 15.93
N ARG A 66 14.43 7.35 15.98
CA ARG A 66 14.31 8.26 14.85
C ARG A 66 15.66 8.82 14.42
N LYS A 67 16.53 9.16 15.37
CA LYS A 67 17.85 9.75 15.07
C LYS A 67 18.74 8.72 14.39
N ASP A 68 18.71 7.47 14.87
CA ASP A 68 19.45 6.38 14.23
C ASP A 68 18.95 6.11 12.81
N TYR A 69 17.64 6.18 12.59
CA TYR A 69 17.05 6.06 11.25
C TYR A 69 17.52 7.15 10.31
N GLU A 70 17.42 8.42 10.73
CA GLU A 70 17.82 9.58 9.93
C GLU A 70 19.32 9.55 9.60
N THR A 71 20.16 9.16 10.57
CA THR A 71 21.60 9.03 10.36
C THR A 71 21.90 7.97 9.29
N LYS A 72 21.35 6.76 9.45
CA LYS A 72 21.55 5.67 8.46
C LYS A 72 21.02 6.03 7.08
N LEU A 73 19.89 6.73 7.00
CA LEU A 73 19.33 7.18 5.72
C LEU A 73 20.25 8.19 5.05
N THR A 74 20.76 9.14 5.82
CA THR A 74 21.68 10.17 5.32
C THR A 74 22.97 9.53 4.81
N ASP A 75 23.56 8.63 5.59
CA ASP A 75 24.77 7.89 5.22
C ASP A 75 24.57 7.07 3.93
N LEU A 76 23.41 6.42 3.78
CA LEU A 76 23.06 5.66 2.57
C LEU A 76 22.91 6.56 1.34
N LEU A 77 22.25 7.70 1.48
CA LEU A 77 21.95 8.62 0.38
C LEU A 77 23.14 9.51 -0.01
N GLN A 78 24.18 9.58 0.82
CA GLN A 78 25.41 10.32 0.51
C GLN A 78 26.25 9.64 -0.58
N ASP A 79 26.00 8.35 -0.87
CA ASP A 79 26.65 7.64 -1.97
C ASP A 79 26.32 8.28 -3.33
N SER A 80 27.34 8.45 -4.17
CA SER A 80 27.23 8.99 -5.54
C SER A 80 26.32 8.17 -6.48
N THR A 81 25.94 6.95 -6.08
CA THR A 81 24.96 6.10 -6.74
C THR A 81 23.57 6.73 -6.75
N TYR A 82 23.22 7.53 -5.74
CA TYR A 82 21.92 8.18 -5.61
C TYR A 82 21.97 9.64 -6.06
N LYS A 83 20.91 10.10 -6.73
CA LYS A 83 20.78 11.50 -7.15
C LYS A 83 19.34 12.00 -6.98
N PRO A 84 19.15 13.28 -6.63
CA PRO A 84 17.82 13.88 -6.56
C PRO A 84 17.20 13.91 -7.96
N ILE A 85 15.90 13.66 -8.01
CA ILE A 85 15.09 13.75 -9.23
C ILE A 85 13.91 14.69 -8.96
N ASN A 86 13.51 15.45 -9.97
CA ASN A 86 12.53 16.52 -9.81
C ASN A 86 11.08 16.02 -9.70
N MET A 87 10.84 14.74 -9.98
CA MET A 87 9.51 14.14 -10.00
C MET A 87 9.61 12.64 -9.74
N ASP A 88 8.62 12.09 -9.04
CA ASP A 88 8.47 10.65 -8.84
C ASP A 88 8.24 9.94 -10.18
N PRO A 89 9.15 9.06 -10.63
CA PRO A 89 9.05 8.39 -11.91
C PRO A 89 8.19 7.12 -11.83
N THR A 90 7.71 6.70 -10.65
CA THR A 90 7.05 5.41 -10.41
C THR A 90 5.92 5.16 -11.39
N THR A 91 4.98 6.11 -11.52
CA THR A 91 3.82 5.95 -12.41
C THR A 91 4.24 5.84 -13.89
N TYR A 92 5.25 6.61 -14.31
CA TYR A 92 5.77 6.59 -15.68
C TYR A 92 6.48 5.27 -15.99
N LEU A 93 7.37 4.84 -15.09
CA LEU A 93 8.13 3.60 -15.22
C LEU A 93 7.21 2.38 -15.20
N GLU A 94 6.19 2.37 -14.33
CA GLU A 94 5.19 1.30 -14.32
C GLU A 94 4.47 1.16 -15.66
N LYS A 95 4.00 2.27 -16.25
CA LYS A 95 3.29 2.25 -17.54
C LYS A 95 4.18 1.71 -18.65
N ILE A 96 5.42 2.19 -18.72
CA ILE A 96 6.39 1.73 -19.73
C ILE A 96 6.73 0.26 -19.53
N THR A 97 6.96 -0.14 -18.29
CA THR A 97 7.31 -1.52 -17.94
C THR A 97 6.17 -2.46 -18.30
N LYS A 98 4.92 -2.14 -17.93
CA LYS A 98 3.73 -2.90 -18.32
C LYS A 98 3.60 -3.01 -19.85
N LYS A 99 3.76 -1.90 -20.59
CA LYS A 99 3.72 -1.91 -22.05
C LYS A 99 4.81 -2.80 -22.66
N LYS A 100 6.04 -2.70 -22.15
CA LYS A 100 7.19 -3.52 -22.61
C LYS A 100 6.97 -5.00 -22.32
N ILE A 101 6.46 -5.35 -21.14
CA ILE A 101 6.13 -6.75 -20.77
C ILE A 101 5.04 -7.32 -21.66
N ILE A 102 4.02 -6.53 -22.00
CA ILE A 102 2.95 -6.97 -22.92
C ILE A 102 3.48 -7.14 -24.35
N THR A 103 4.42 -6.29 -24.75
CA THR A 103 5.03 -6.32 -26.09
C THR A 103 6.08 -7.43 -26.20
N SER A 104 6.70 -7.85 -25.10
CA SER A 104 7.61 -9.00 -25.10
C SER A 104 6.80 -10.29 -25.24
N ASN A 105 7.29 -11.22 -26.06
CA ASN A 105 6.71 -12.56 -26.24
C ASN A 105 6.95 -13.46 -25.01
N MET A 106 6.73 -12.95 -23.81
CA MET A 106 6.81 -13.72 -22.57
C MET A 106 5.47 -14.43 -22.34
N SER A 107 5.51 -15.72 -21.98
CA SER A 107 4.32 -16.56 -21.79
C SER A 107 3.42 -15.99 -20.69
N LYS A 108 2.10 -15.95 -20.96
CA LYS A 108 1.06 -15.37 -20.09
C LYS A 108 0.68 -16.27 -18.90
N GLU A 109 1.64 -16.98 -18.30
CA GLU A 109 1.33 -18.00 -17.28
C GLU A 109 1.31 -17.46 -15.83
N ILE A 110 1.48 -16.15 -15.61
CA ILE A 110 1.51 -15.56 -14.25
C ILE A 110 0.61 -14.30 -14.17
N GLN A 111 -0.63 -14.37 -14.69
CA GLN A 111 -1.67 -13.35 -14.43
C GLN A 111 -2.78 -13.90 -13.55
#